data_AF-A0A2T6K8R7-F1
#
_entry.id   AF-A0A2T6K8R7-F1
#
_cell.length_a   1.000
_cell.length_b   1.000
_cell.length_c   1.000
_cell.angle_alpha   90.00
_cell.angle_beta   90.00
_cell.angle_gamma   90.00
#
_symmetry.space_group_name_H-M   'P 1'
#
loop_
_entity.id
_entity.type
_entity.pdbx_description
1 polymer ?
#
loop_
_entity_poly.entity_id
_entity_poly.type
_entity_poly.pdbx_seq_one_letter_code
_entity_poly.pdbx_strand_id
1 'polypeptide(L)'
;MALVTLLEYLTNKKLKHNLVVGDNIVLHDVTLNFYEINTESCWIHTDQKHEVKLDLTKFKKMTFDAAVFEATNSVEMIRCIIELEEDKPYNAYLETANGGFIAGFYRIGK
;
A
#
# COMPACT_ATOMS: atom_id res chain seq x y z
N MET A 1 4.98 -10.20 4.96
CA MET A 1 5.01 -8.81 5.48
C MET A 1 3.71 -8.13 5.10
N ALA A 2 3.15 -7.25 5.94
CA ALA A 2 1.86 -6.60 5.65
C ALA A 2 1.82 -5.91 4.27
N LEU A 3 2.86 -5.13 3.94
CA LEU A 3 2.99 -4.49 2.63
C LEU A 3 2.94 -5.48 1.46
N VAL A 4 3.68 -6.60 1.53
CA VAL A 4 3.68 -7.62 0.47
C VAL A 4 2.26 -8.11 0.20
N THR A 5 1.53 -8.43 1.28
CA THR A 5 0.17 -8.93 1.18
C THR A 5 -0.79 -7.90 0.58
N LEU A 6 -0.62 -6.59 0.89
CA LEU A 6 -1.35 -5.53 0.19
C LEU A 6 -1.04 -5.52 -1.30
N LEU A 7 0.26 -5.50 -1.66
CA LEU A 7 0.70 -5.40 -3.05
C LEU A 7 0.24 -6.61 -3.89
N GLU A 8 0.29 -7.81 -3.34
CA GLU A 8 -0.27 -9.03 -3.95
C GLU A 8 -1.77 -8.88 -4.20
N TYR A 9 -2.52 -8.41 -3.20
CA TYR A 9 -3.96 -8.20 -3.33
C TYR A 9 -4.27 -7.19 -4.45
N LEU A 10 -3.61 -6.02 -4.44
CA LEU A 10 -3.79 -4.98 -5.45
C LEU A 10 -3.46 -5.47 -6.86
N THR A 11 -2.34 -6.20 -7.01
CA THR A 11 -1.88 -6.77 -8.30
C THR A 11 -2.86 -7.81 -8.82
N ASN A 12 -3.24 -8.78 -7.98
CA ASN A 12 -4.09 -9.91 -8.37
C ASN A 12 -5.51 -9.46 -8.73
N LYS A 13 -6.05 -8.48 -8.00
CA LYS A 13 -7.39 -7.93 -8.23
C LYS A 13 -7.41 -6.79 -9.25
N LYS A 14 -6.23 -6.33 -9.72
CA LYS A 14 -6.06 -5.19 -10.62
C LYS A 14 -6.79 -3.93 -10.12
N LEU A 15 -6.72 -3.67 -8.81
CA LEU A 15 -7.46 -2.56 -8.20
C LEU A 15 -6.79 -1.23 -8.53
N LYS A 16 -7.60 -0.30 -9.02
CA LYS A 16 -7.19 1.09 -9.20
C LYS A 16 -7.04 1.80 -7.86
N HIS A 17 -6.03 2.66 -7.79
CA HIS A 17 -5.73 3.48 -6.63
C HIS A 17 -4.85 4.67 -7.05
N ASN A 18 -4.75 5.66 -6.18
CA ASN A 18 -3.70 6.67 -6.26
C ASN A 18 -2.52 6.22 -5.38
N LEU A 19 -1.30 6.45 -5.83
CA LEU A 19 -0.10 6.20 -5.05
C LEU A 19 0.55 7.53 -4.68
N VAL A 20 0.72 7.79 -3.39
CA VAL A 20 1.43 8.95 -2.88
C VAL A 20 2.72 8.48 -2.22
N VAL A 21 3.85 9.09 -2.56
CA VAL A 21 5.16 8.76 -1.99
C VAL A 21 5.84 10.02 -1.47
N GLY A 22 6.17 10.02 -0.18
CA GLY A 22 6.60 11.21 0.53
C GLY A 22 5.61 12.37 0.37
N ASP A 23 6.13 13.60 0.33
CA ASP A 23 5.29 14.82 0.34
C ASP A 23 4.92 15.35 -1.07
N ASN A 24 5.52 14.82 -2.14
CA ASN A 24 5.51 15.52 -3.45
C ASN A 24 5.14 14.65 -4.65
N ILE A 25 5.14 13.33 -4.55
CA ILE A 25 4.87 12.45 -5.69
C ILE A 25 3.49 11.85 -5.54
N VAL A 26 2.59 12.18 -6.47
CA VAL A 26 1.25 11.61 -6.56
C VAL A 26 1.06 11.02 -7.94
N LEU A 27 0.80 9.70 -8.00
CA LEU A 27 0.38 9.00 -9.20
C LEU A 27 -1.12 8.73 -9.11
N HIS A 28 -1.86 9.08 -10.16
CA HIS A 28 -3.31 9.02 -10.16
C HIS A 28 -3.85 7.82 -10.94
N ASP A 29 -4.84 7.14 -10.36
CA ASP A 29 -5.62 6.07 -10.98
C ASP A 29 -4.77 4.98 -11.65
N VAL A 30 -3.70 4.57 -10.97
CA VAL A 30 -2.79 3.53 -11.41
C VAL A 30 -3.29 2.15 -10.98
N THR A 31 -2.87 1.13 -11.71
CA THR A 31 -2.89 -0.26 -11.25
C THR A 31 -1.47 -0.78 -11.10
N LEU A 32 -1.27 -1.68 -10.12
CA LEU A 32 0.01 -2.37 -9.91
C LEU A 32 0.17 -3.45 -10.97
N ASN A 33 1.26 -3.38 -11.74
CA ASN A 33 1.63 -4.44 -12.69
C ASN A 33 2.43 -5.53 -11.98
N PHE A 34 3.53 -5.14 -11.32
CA PHE A 34 4.36 -6.01 -10.52
C PHE A 34 5.14 -5.18 -9.50
N TYR A 35 5.74 -5.88 -8.54
CA TYR A 35 6.62 -5.28 -7.55
C TYR A 35 7.79 -6.21 -7.26
N GLU A 36 8.92 -5.62 -6.88
CA GLU A 36 10.09 -6.32 -6.35
C GLU A 36 10.35 -5.83 -4.94
N ILE A 37 10.72 -6.74 -4.03
CA ILE A 37 10.88 -6.37 -2.63
C ILE A 37 12.02 -7.13 -1.99
N ASN A 38 12.77 -6.42 -1.15
CA ASN A 38 13.76 -6.98 -0.25
C ASN A 38 13.58 -6.37 1.15
N THR A 39 14.55 -6.60 2.03
CA THR A 39 14.47 -6.13 3.43
C THR A 39 14.54 -4.61 3.58
N GLU A 40 15.09 -3.89 2.60
CA GLU A 40 15.38 -2.45 2.70
C GLU A 40 14.57 -1.61 1.73
N SER A 41 14.03 -2.21 0.67
CA SER A 41 13.38 -1.46 -0.41
C SER A 41 12.27 -2.25 -1.09
N CYS A 42 11.30 -1.50 -1.63
CA CYS A 42 10.27 -2.03 -2.52
C CYS A 42 10.25 -1.20 -3.79
N TRP A 43 10.30 -1.87 -4.94
CA TRP A 43 10.11 -1.30 -6.25
C TRP A 43 8.71 -1.63 -6.75
N ILE A 44 7.97 -0.61 -7.17
CA ILE A 44 6.61 -0.70 -7.66
C ILE A 44 6.59 -0.26 -9.12
N HIS A 45 6.04 -1.12 -9.98
CA HIS A 45 5.83 -0.83 -11.39
C HIS A 45 4.32 -0.76 -11.67
N THR A 46 3.90 0.31 -12.35
CA THR A 46 2.48 0.56 -12.66
C THR A 46 2.15 0.29 -14.12
N ASP A 47 0.86 0.15 -14.42
CA ASP A 47 0.32 0.06 -15.78
C ASP A 47 0.67 1.27 -16.67
N GLN A 48 0.91 2.42 -16.04
CA GLN A 48 1.30 3.66 -16.70
C GLN A 48 2.82 3.81 -16.88
N LYS A 49 3.61 2.74 -16.69
CA LYS A 49 5.08 2.69 -16.82
C LYS A 49 5.84 3.55 -15.80
N HIS A 50 5.20 3.95 -14.71
CA HIS A 50 5.93 4.55 -13.59
C HIS A 50 6.70 3.49 -12.82
N GLU A 51 7.89 3.87 -12.36
CA GLU A 51 8.73 3.09 -11.46
C GLU A 51 8.93 3.88 -10.16
N VAL A 52 8.57 3.27 -9.04
CA VAL A 52 8.58 3.91 -7.73
C VAL A 52 9.40 3.06 -6.79
N LYS A 53 10.44 3.64 -6.19
CA LYS A 53 11.25 3.00 -5.16
C LYS A 53 10.90 3.55 -3.78
N LEU A 54 10.47 2.67 -2.89
CA LEU A 54 10.19 2.94 -1.49
C LEU A 54 11.35 2.48 -0.61
N ASP A 55 11.73 3.29 0.37
CA ASP A 55 12.66 2.93 1.44
C ASP A 55 11.88 2.26 2.59
N LEU A 56 12.19 0.99 2.86
CA LEU A 56 11.56 0.18 3.90
C LEU A 56 12.40 0.06 5.17
N THR A 57 13.59 0.66 5.23
CA THR A 57 14.49 0.55 6.40
C THR A 57 13.83 1.02 7.70
N LYS A 58 12.84 1.92 7.59
CA LYS A 58 12.06 2.45 8.72
C LYS A 58 10.62 1.95 8.78
N PHE A 59 10.23 1.04 7.89
CA PHE A 59 8.86 0.51 7.87
C PHE A 59 8.53 -0.18 9.19
N LYS A 60 7.36 0.16 9.75
CA LYS A 60 6.87 -0.47 10.98
C LYS A 60 5.51 -1.13 10.83
N LYS A 61 4.55 -0.45 10.22
CA LYS A 61 3.16 -0.92 10.13
C LYS A 61 2.41 -0.30 8.96
N MET A 62 1.32 -0.94 8.60
CA MET A 62 0.27 -0.41 7.74
C MET A 62 -0.90 0.05 8.61
N THR A 63 -1.55 1.17 8.26
CA THR A 63 -2.80 1.63 8.87
C THR A 63 -3.84 1.90 7.78
N PHE A 64 -5.12 1.95 8.16
CA PHE A 64 -6.25 2.24 7.26
C PHE A 64 -7.13 3.34 7.84
N ASP A 65 -7.84 4.08 6.99
CA ASP A 65 -8.71 5.19 7.42
C ASP A 65 -10.18 4.80 7.62
N ALA A 66 -10.68 3.82 6.87
CA ALA A 66 -12.08 3.41 6.93
C ALA A 66 -12.48 2.82 8.30
N ALA A 67 -11.51 2.36 9.09
CA ALA A 67 -11.64 2.02 10.50
C ALA A 67 -10.26 1.94 11.15
N VAL A 68 -10.18 1.96 12.50
CA VAL A 68 -8.92 1.94 13.29
C VAL A 68 -8.24 0.56 13.19
N PHE A 69 -7.85 0.19 11.98
CA PHE A 69 -7.19 -1.06 11.66
C PHE A 69 -5.72 -0.80 11.38
N GLU A 70 -4.89 -1.70 11.88
CA GLU A 70 -3.47 -1.70 11.62
C GLU A 70 -2.97 -3.13 11.35
N ALA A 71 -1.94 -3.24 10.53
CA ALA A 71 -1.31 -4.50 10.19
C ALA A 71 0.21 -4.37 10.17
N THR A 72 0.87 -5.22 10.96
CA THR A 72 2.33 -5.36 10.99
C THR A 72 2.79 -6.60 10.21
N ASN A 73 1.92 -7.60 10.09
CA ASN A 73 2.18 -8.86 9.43
C ASN A 73 1.08 -9.24 8.42
N SER A 74 1.31 -10.33 7.70
CA SER A 74 0.40 -10.78 6.63
C SER A 74 -0.95 -11.28 7.15
N VAL A 75 -1.01 -11.88 8.35
CA VAL A 75 -2.27 -12.39 8.91
C VAL A 75 -3.19 -11.24 9.30
N GLU A 76 -2.65 -10.21 9.96
CA GLU A 76 -3.37 -8.97 10.27
C GLU A 76 -3.83 -8.26 8.99
N MET A 77 -2.96 -8.18 7.98
CA MET A 77 -3.28 -7.55 6.70
C MET A 77 -4.45 -8.25 5.99
N ILE A 78 -4.49 -9.58 5.97
CA ILE A 78 -5.60 -10.34 5.37
C ILE A 78 -6.92 -10.01 6.06
N ARG A 79 -6.93 -9.96 7.39
CA ARG A 79 -8.14 -9.59 8.16
C ARG A 79 -8.62 -8.19 7.80
N CYS A 80 -7.71 -7.22 7.75
CA CYS A 80 -8.03 -5.85 7.34
C CYS A 80 -8.63 -5.81 5.94
N ILE A 81 -8.05 -6.53 4.96
CA ILE A 81 -8.56 -6.56 3.58
C ILE A 81 -9.97 -7.14 3.51
N ILE A 82 -10.24 -8.23 4.23
CA ILE A 82 -11.57 -8.88 4.22
C ILE A 82 -12.63 -7.93 4.77
N GLU A 83 -12.34 -7.26 5.88
CA GLU A 83 -13.27 -6.31 6.50
C GLU A 83 -13.48 -5.07 5.62
N LEU A 84 -12.43 -4.56 4.97
CA LEU A 84 -12.48 -3.38 4.11
C LEU A 84 -13.03 -3.65 2.70
N GLU A 85 -13.19 -4.90 2.29
CA GLU A 85 -13.63 -5.24 0.93
C GLU A 85 -15.07 -4.76 0.65
N GLU A 86 -15.92 -4.73 1.68
CA GLU A 86 -17.29 -4.23 1.61
C GLU A 86 -17.37 -2.69 1.68
N ASP A 87 -16.34 -2.03 2.22
CA ASP A 87 -16.28 -0.58 2.48
C ASP A 87 -15.38 0.19 1.51
N LYS A 88 -15.24 -0.29 0.28
CA LYS A 88 -14.50 0.43 -0.77
C LYS A 88 -15.19 1.76 -1.13
N PRO A 89 -14.44 2.85 -1.39
CA PRO A 89 -12.98 2.91 -1.41
C PRO A 89 -12.39 3.21 -0.03
N TYR A 90 -11.23 2.63 0.25
CA TYR A 90 -10.45 2.88 1.47
C TYR A 90 -9.02 3.34 1.14
N ASN A 91 -8.33 3.89 2.12
CA ASN A 91 -6.92 4.26 2.04
C ASN A 91 -6.07 3.35 2.93
N ALA A 92 -4.84 3.08 2.50
CA ALA A 92 -3.85 2.35 3.27
C ALA A 92 -2.55 3.16 3.36
N TYR A 93 -1.96 3.27 4.55
CA TYR A 93 -0.80 4.11 4.82
C TYR A 93 0.37 3.24 5.29
N LEU A 94 1.54 3.43 4.69
CA LEU A 94 2.79 2.79 5.04
C LEU A 94 3.56 3.70 6.01
N GLU A 95 3.67 3.30 7.27
CA GLU A 95 4.14 4.16 8.35
C GLU A 95 5.45 3.67 9.00
N THR A 96 6.22 4.63 9.51
CA THR A 96 7.39 4.41 10.35
C THR A 96 7.01 4.30 11.83
N ALA A 97 7.95 3.84 12.67
CA ALA A 97 7.71 3.67 14.11
C ALA A 97 7.38 4.98 14.87
N ASN A 98 7.75 6.14 14.33
CA ASN A 98 7.44 7.46 14.90
C ASN A 98 6.20 8.12 14.29
N GLY A 99 5.38 7.38 13.54
CA GLY A 99 4.18 7.90 12.87
C GLY A 99 4.47 8.75 11.63
N GLY A 100 5.71 8.69 11.11
CA GLY A 100 6.06 9.28 9.83
C GLY A 100 5.51 8.44 8.68
N PHE A 101 5.25 9.09 7.56
CA PHE A 101 4.65 8.46 6.39
C PHE A 101 5.71 8.16 5.32
N ILE A 102 5.71 6.93 4.80
CA ILE A 102 6.59 6.51 3.70
C ILE A 102 5.84 6.66 2.37
N ALA A 103 4.67 6.04 2.30
CA ALA A 103 3.82 6.03 1.12
C ALA A 103 2.38 5.69 1.48
N GLY A 104 1.44 5.98 0.60
CA GLY A 104 0.05 5.60 0.81
C GLY A 104 -0.68 5.31 -0.49
N PHE A 105 -1.61 4.38 -0.36
CA PHE A 105 -2.44 3.84 -1.41
C PHE A 105 -3.84 4.36 -1.16
N TYR A 106 -4.23 5.38 -1.92
CA TYR A 106 -5.47 6.07 -1.70
C TYR A 106 -6.55 5.61 -2.67
N ARG A 107 -7.79 5.60 -2.20
CA ARG A 107 -9.00 5.26 -2.96
C ARG A 107 -8.90 3.89 -3.60
N ILE A 108 -8.43 2.90 -2.85
CA ILE A 108 -8.28 1.53 -3.33
C ILE A 108 -9.65 0.98 -3.75
N GLY A 109 -9.73 0.51 -5.00
CA GLY A 109 -10.94 -0.11 -5.54
C GLY A 109 -12.02 0.87 -5.99
N LYS A 110 -11.66 2.12 -6.26
CA LYS A 110 -12.49 3.10 -7.00
C LYS A 110 -12.81 2.62 -8.43
#